data_AF-A0A0C2M4C2-F1
#
_entry.id   AF-A0A0C2M4C2-F1
#
_cell.length_a   1.000
_cell.length_b   1.000
_cell.length_c   1.000
_cell.angle_alpha   90.00
_cell.angle_beta   90.00
_cell.angle_gamma   90.00
#
_symmetry.space_group_name_H-M   'P 1'
#
loop_
_entity.id
_entity.type
_entity.pdbx_description
1 polymer ?
#
loop_
_entity_poly.entity_id
_entity_poly.type
_entity_poly.pdbx_seq_one_letter_code
_entity_poly.pdbx_strand_id
1 'polypeptide(L)'
;MLINICTRKQIDVPIENVPQIILILDVLLTNTDENIHDDVFTSIVYLADSSSNHVSLLITSGFVDKIYYCTLRLLGNIAAIEDKHIQYLLDHGSSVHLKPLLPTKSSNIKTVHFSNY
;
A
#
# COMPACT_ATOMS: atom_id res chain seq x y z
N MET A 1 -15.14 8.30 1.20
CA MET A 1 -15.62 8.68 -0.18
C MET A 1 -14.60 8.33 -1.27
N LEU A 2 -13.32 8.68 -1.09
CA LEU A 2 -12.23 8.32 -2.02
C LEU A 2 -11.98 6.82 -2.14
N ILE A 3 -12.24 6.07 -1.06
CA ILE A 3 -12.21 4.61 -1.08
C ILE A 3 -13.04 4.05 -2.23
N ASN A 4 -14.23 4.59 -2.51
CA ASN A 4 -15.10 4.12 -3.58
C ASN A 4 -14.54 4.38 -4.99
N ILE A 5 -13.67 5.38 -5.15
CA ILE A 5 -12.98 5.67 -6.42
C ILE A 5 -11.84 4.68 -6.63
N CYS A 6 -11.12 4.32 -5.54
CA CYS A 6 -9.99 3.41 -5.60
C CYS A 6 -10.40 1.93 -5.53
N THR A 7 -11.60 1.62 -5.02
CA THR A 7 -12.08 0.24 -4.86
C THR A 7 -12.41 -0.37 -6.21
N ARG A 8 -11.81 -1.53 -6.50
CA ARG A 8 -12.17 -2.40 -7.62
C ARG A 8 -13.61 -2.85 -7.51
N LYS A 9 -14.54 -2.13 -8.14
CA LYS A 9 -15.91 -2.61 -8.36
C LYS A 9 -16.14 -3.11 -9.79
N GLN A 10 -15.31 -2.74 -10.78
CA GLN A 10 -15.36 -3.32 -12.14
C GLN A 10 -14.18 -2.91 -13.05
N ILE A 11 -13.62 -1.72 -12.89
CA ILE A 11 -12.49 -1.19 -13.69
C ILE A 11 -11.49 -0.54 -12.72
N ASP A 12 -10.20 -0.75 -12.96
CA ASP A 12 -9.13 -0.10 -12.21
C ASP A 12 -9.12 1.42 -12.45
N VAL A 13 -8.53 2.16 -11.51
CA VAL A 13 -8.31 3.59 -11.69
C VAL A 13 -7.47 3.80 -12.97
N PRO A 14 -7.87 4.71 -13.90
CA PRO A 14 -7.03 5.03 -15.05
C PRO A 14 -5.69 5.61 -14.59
N ILE A 15 -4.59 5.12 -15.16
CA ILE A 15 -3.23 5.41 -14.69
C ILE A 15 -2.92 6.92 -14.70
N GLU A 16 -3.50 7.67 -15.64
CA GLU A 16 -3.39 9.12 -15.77
C GLU A 16 -3.97 9.89 -14.58
N ASN A 17 -4.92 9.30 -13.86
CA ASN A 17 -5.59 9.94 -12.71
C ASN A 17 -4.86 9.67 -11.39
N VAL A 18 -4.01 8.64 -11.36
CA VAL A 18 -3.33 8.18 -10.15
C VAL A 18 -2.44 9.25 -9.52
N PRO A 19 -1.64 10.04 -10.27
CA PRO A 19 -0.85 11.12 -9.67
C PRO A 19 -1.71 12.16 -8.93
N GLN A 20 -2.86 12.53 -9.50
CA GLN A 20 -3.77 13.48 -8.85
C GLN A 20 -4.42 12.88 -7.60
N ILE A 21 -4.79 11.61 -7.65
CA ILE A 21 -5.34 10.89 -6.48
C ILE A 21 -4.30 10.83 -5.37
N ILE A 22 -3.05 10.51 -5.67
CA ILE A 22 -1.96 10.49 -4.69
C ILE A 22 -1.81 11.85 -4.00
N LEU A 23 -1.83 12.96 -4.76
CA LEU A 23 -1.75 14.30 -4.18
C LEU A 23 -2.90 14.58 -3.21
N ILE A 24 -4.13 14.17 -3.55
CA ILE A 24 -5.29 14.33 -2.66
C ILE A 24 -5.11 13.49 -1.40
N LEU A 25 -4.69 12.22 -1.53
CA LEU A 25 -4.45 11.34 -0.40
C LEU A 25 -3.34 11.88 0.52
N ASP A 26 -2.33 12.55 -0.03
CA ASP A 26 -1.22 13.14 0.73
C ASP A 26 -1.70 14.31 1.59
N VAL A 27 -2.58 15.16 1.06
CA VAL A 27 -3.23 16.22 1.83
C VAL A 27 -4.14 15.64 2.91
N LEU A 28 -4.87 14.56 2.62
CA LEU A 28 -5.76 13.95 3.59
C LEU A 28 -5.02 13.26 4.74
N LEU A 29 -3.78 12.81 4.52
CA LEU A 29 -2.93 12.23 5.55
C LEU A 29 -2.54 13.23 6.64
N THR A 30 -2.67 14.54 6.40
CA THR A 30 -2.42 15.57 7.43
C THR A 30 -3.63 15.87 8.30
N ASN A 31 -4.75 15.16 8.10
CA ASN A 31 -5.93 15.33 8.94
C ASN A 31 -5.69 14.74 10.34
N THR A 32 -6.55 15.07 11.30
CA THR A 32 -6.50 14.46 12.65
C THR A 32 -7.59 13.41 12.86
N ASP A 33 -8.54 13.30 11.92
CA ASP A 33 -9.62 12.31 11.97
C ASP A 33 -9.12 10.93 11.54
N GLU A 34 -9.16 9.98 12.47
CA GLU A 34 -8.75 8.59 12.24
C GLU A 34 -9.58 7.91 11.14
N ASN A 35 -10.86 8.27 10.98
CA ASN A 35 -11.69 7.69 9.92
C ASN A 35 -11.21 8.14 8.52
N ILE A 36 -10.67 9.37 8.42
CA ILE A 36 -10.08 9.86 7.17
C ILE A 36 -8.79 9.10 6.87
N HIS A 37 -7.98 8.82 7.89
CA HIS A 37 -6.77 8.01 7.71
C HIS A 37 -7.09 6.57 7.27
N ASP A 38 -8.09 5.93 7.87
CA ASP A 38 -8.54 4.59 7.45
C ASP A 38 -9.00 4.56 5.99
N ASP A 39 -9.75 5.58 5.55
CA ASP A 39 -10.17 5.76 4.15
C ASP A 39 -8.94 5.93 3.22
N VAL A 40 -7.94 6.71 3.64
CA VAL A 40 -6.69 6.90 2.89
C VAL A 40 -5.91 5.60 2.76
N PHE A 41 -5.66 4.91 3.88
CA PHE A 41 -4.91 3.64 3.87
C PHE A 41 -5.60 2.59 3.03
N THR A 42 -6.92 2.47 3.15
CA THR A 42 -7.69 1.51 2.36
C THR A 42 -7.64 1.84 0.86
N SER A 43 -7.71 3.12 0.50
CA SER A 43 -7.57 3.56 -0.90
C SER A 43 -6.21 3.18 -1.49
N ILE A 44 -5.13 3.35 -0.72
CA ILE A 44 -3.77 3.01 -1.16
C ILE A 44 -3.60 1.50 -1.29
N VAL A 45 -4.17 0.71 -0.37
CA VAL A 45 -4.18 -0.76 -0.48
C VAL A 45 -4.82 -1.21 -1.78
N TYR A 46 -5.92 -0.58 -2.21
CA TYR A 46 -6.55 -0.91 -3.49
C TYR A 46 -5.71 -0.47 -4.70
N LEU A 47 -5.08 0.72 -4.67
CA LEU A 47 -4.16 1.13 -5.72
C LEU A 47 -2.96 0.17 -5.82
N ALA A 48 -2.44 -0.29 -4.69
CA ALA A 48 -1.35 -1.26 -4.67
C ALA A 48 -1.76 -2.67 -5.11
N ASP A 49 -3.04 -3.02 -5.00
CA ASP A 49 -3.61 -4.30 -5.50
C ASP A 49 -3.91 -4.26 -7.03
N SER A 50 -3.84 -3.07 -7.65
CA SER A 50 -4.34 -2.88 -9.00
C SER A 50 -3.37 -3.34 -10.09
N SER A 51 -2.21 -2.70 -10.24
CA SER A 51 -1.19 -3.09 -11.22
C SER A 51 0.21 -2.56 -10.89
N SER A 52 1.22 -3.10 -11.58
CA SER A 52 2.63 -2.68 -11.45
C SER A 52 2.85 -1.19 -11.73
N ASN A 53 2.12 -0.62 -12.69
CA ASN A 53 2.21 0.81 -13.01
C ASN A 53 1.68 1.67 -11.84
N HIS A 54 0.59 1.26 -11.20
CA HIS A 54 0.06 1.94 -10.02
C HIS A 54 1.04 1.90 -8.85
N VAL A 55 1.59 0.72 -8.55
CA VAL A 55 2.61 0.58 -7.50
C VAL A 55 3.84 1.43 -7.80
N SER A 56 4.28 1.47 -9.06
CA SER A 56 5.43 2.29 -9.45
C SER A 56 5.15 3.79 -9.25
N LEU A 57 3.94 4.28 -9.51
CA LEU A 57 3.54 5.67 -9.20
C LEU A 57 3.48 5.95 -7.69
N LEU A 58 2.95 5.00 -6.90
CA LEU A 58 2.95 5.11 -5.44
C LEU A 58 4.36 5.23 -4.87
N ILE A 59 5.29 4.39 -5.36
CA ILE A 59 6.70 4.42 -4.95
C ILE A 59 7.37 5.73 -5.38
N THR A 60 7.28 6.08 -6.68
CA THR A 60 7.95 7.27 -7.21
C THR A 60 7.44 8.59 -6.63
N SER A 61 6.20 8.62 -6.14
CA SER A 61 5.66 9.77 -5.42
C SER A 61 6.21 9.96 -3.99
N GLY A 62 6.92 8.96 -3.44
CA GLY A 62 7.37 8.95 -2.04
C GLY A 62 6.24 8.70 -1.03
N PHE A 63 5.02 8.37 -1.49
CA PHE A 63 3.89 8.13 -0.60
C PHE A 63 4.11 6.90 0.29
N VAL A 64 4.71 5.84 -0.28
CA VAL A 64 4.97 4.58 0.44
C VAL A 64 5.87 4.81 1.66
N ASP A 65 6.89 5.66 1.53
CA ASP A 65 7.81 5.98 2.64
C ASP A 65 7.09 6.66 3.81
N LYS A 66 6.07 7.48 3.53
CA LYS A 66 5.31 8.22 4.55
C LYS A 66 4.41 7.32 5.40
N ILE A 67 3.93 6.22 4.84
CA ILE A 67 2.94 5.34 5.50
C ILE A 67 3.50 3.94 5.77
N TYR A 68 4.82 3.80 5.65
CA TYR A 68 5.57 2.55 5.74
C TYR A 68 5.28 1.76 7.02
N TYR A 69 4.97 2.45 8.12
CA TYR A 69 4.70 1.87 9.43
C TYR A 69 3.23 1.46 9.67
N CYS A 70 2.30 1.86 8.80
CA CYS A 70 0.86 1.78 9.08
C CYS A 70 0.17 0.51 8.58
N THR A 71 0.69 -0.20 7.57
CA THR A 71 -0.13 -1.23 6.90
C THR A 71 0.65 -2.40 6.32
N LEU A 72 0.64 -3.55 7.03
CA LEU A 72 1.19 -4.83 6.54
C LEU A 72 0.58 -5.27 5.20
N ARG A 73 -0.72 -5.03 5.01
CA ARG A 73 -1.44 -5.40 3.79
C ARG A 73 -0.92 -4.63 2.57
N LEU A 74 -0.58 -3.36 2.73
CA LEU A 74 0.03 -2.56 1.66
C LEU A 74 1.39 -3.15 1.26
N LEU A 75 2.24 -3.45 2.26
CA LEU A 75 3.55 -4.05 2.03
C LEU A 75 3.44 -5.40 1.31
N GLY A 76 2.50 -6.24 1.73
CA GLY A 76 2.20 -7.52 1.08
C GLY A 76 1.77 -7.34 -0.38
N ASN A 77 0.87 -6.38 -0.66
CA ASN A 77 0.41 -6.10 -2.03
C ASN A 77 1.56 -5.61 -2.93
N ILE A 78 2.40 -4.70 -2.44
CA ILE A 78 3.57 -4.20 -3.19
C ILE A 78 4.56 -5.35 -3.48
N ALA A 79 4.86 -6.18 -2.47
CA ALA A 79 5.80 -7.29 -2.61
C ALA A 79 5.31 -8.39 -3.57
N ALA A 80 3.99 -8.53 -3.74
CA ALA A 80 3.41 -9.58 -4.58
C ALA A 80 3.46 -9.28 -6.09
N ILE A 81 3.85 -8.06 -6.52
CA ILE A 81 3.80 -7.68 -7.94
C ILE A 81 5.06 -8.08 -8.71
N GLU A 82 6.23 -7.52 -8.37
CA GLU A 82 7.48 -7.72 -9.10
C GLU A 82 8.69 -7.66 -8.17
N ASP A 83 9.77 -8.38 -8.52
CA ASP A 83 11.02 -8.43 -7.75
C ASP A 83 11.63 -7.04 -7.46
N LYS A 84 11.50 -6.10 -8.40
CA LYS A 84 11.99 -4.71 -8.22
C LYS A 84 11.26 -3.98 -7.09
N HIS A 85 9.98 -4.28 -6.87
CA HIS A 85 9.20 -3.71 -5.77
C HIS A 85 9.57 -4.35 -4.44
N ILE A 86 9.89 -5.65 -4.43
CA ILE A 86 10.46 -6.34 -3.26
C ILE A 86 11.80 -5.71 -2.88
N GLN A 87 12.69 -5.49 -3.86
CA GLN A 87 14.00 -4.89 -3.61
C GLN A 87 13.87 -3.47 -3.03
N TYR A 88 12.95 -2.65 -3.56
CA TYR A 88 12.65 -1.33 -3.00
C TYR A 88 12.26 -1.43 -1.51
N LEU A 89 11.36 -2.36 -1.14
CA LEU A 89 10.98 -2.56 0.26
C LEU A 89 12.18 -2.96 1.11
N LEU A 90 13.05 -3.84 0.63
CA LEU A 90 14.25 -4.27 1.36
C LEU A 90 15.22 -3.11 1.60
N ASP A 91 15.45 -2.28 0.58
CA ASP A 91 16.35 -1.13 0.63
C ASP A 91 15.86 -0.03 1.58
N HIS A 92 14.54 0.11 1.73
CA HIS A 92 13.89 1.16 2.54
C HIS A 92 13.52 0.68 3.95
N GLY A 93 14.15 -0.40 4.45
CA GLY A 93 14.08 -0.79 5.86
C GLY A 93 12.88 -1.66 6.24
N SER A 94 12.22 -2.30 5.26
CA SER A 94 11.06 -3.15 5.53
C SER A 94 11.29 -4.24 6.56
N SER A 95 12.48 -4.85 6.51
CA SER A 95 12.87 -5.91 7.42
C SER A 95 12.92 -5.46 8.89
N VAL A 96 13.16 -4.18 9.16
CA VAL A 96 13.23 -3.61 10.52
C VAL A 96 11.83 -3.49 11.13
N HIS A 97 10.84 -3.10 10.32
CA HIS A 97 9.46 -2.94 10.77
C HIS A 97 8.65 -4.25 10.75
N LEU A 98 9.01 -5.21 9.88
CA LEU A 98 8.35 -6.51 9.80
C LEU A 98 8.79 -7.49 10.90
N LYS A 99 10.05 -7.43 11.35
CA LYS A 99 10.60 -8.34 12.38
C LYS A 99 9.78 -8.40 13.68
N PRO A 100 9.32 -7.26 14.26
CA PRO A 100 8.48 -7.27 15.46
C PRO A 100 7.07 -7.84 15.24
N LEU A 101 6.60 -7.90 13.99
CA LEU A 101 5.24 -8.33 13.65
C LEU A 101 5.16 -9.85 13.41
N LEU A 102 6.24 -10.50 13.01
CA LEU A 102 6.35 -11.96 12.84
C LEU A 102 6.01 -12.81 14.09
N PRO A 103 6.35 -12.41 15.34
CA PRO A 103 5.98 -13.18 16.53
C PRO A 103 4.54 -12.93 17.03
N THR A 104 3.75 -12.06 16.40
CA THR A 104 2.39 -11.75 16.89
C THR A 104 1.40 -12.90 16.63
N LYS A 105 0.64 -13.29 17.65
CA LYS A 105 -0.32 -14.42 17.62
C LYS A 105 -1.64 -14.14 16.85
N SER A 106 -1.70 -13.08 16.05
CA SER A 106 -2.88 -12.74 15.24
C SER A 106 -3.00 -13.72 14.06
N SER A 107 -4.12 -14.45 13.98
CA SER A 107 -4.39 -15.44 12.92
C SER A 107 -4.40 -14.84 11.51
N ASN A 108 -4.60 -13.52 11.38
CA ASN A 108 -4.72 -12.82 10.11
C ASN A 108 -3.37 -12.36 9.52
N ILE A 109 -2.27 -12.45 10.29
CA ILE A 109 -0.91 -12.08 9.82
C ILE A 109 -0.16 -13.28 9.23
N LYS A 110 -0.60 -14.51 9.56
CA LYS A 110 0.09 -15.76 9.16
C LYS A 110 -0.14 -16.18 7.71
N THR A 111 -1.15 -15.65 7.03
CA THR A 111 -1.53 -16.03 5.66
C THR A 111 -1.00 -15.04 4.63
N VAL A 112 0.32 -14.84 4.61
CA VAL A 112 1.01 -14.52 3.36
C VAL A 112 1.61 -15.85 2.89
N HIS A 113 0.86 -16.56 2.04
CA HIS A 113 1.36 -17.76 1.37
C HIS A 113 2.47 -17.29 0.40
N PHE A 114 3.71 -17.32 0.86
CA PHE A 114 4.86 -17.35 -0.03
C PHE A 114 4.82 -18.71 -0.72
N SER A 115 4.16 -18.76 -1.87
CA SER A 115 4.29 -19.88 -2.79
C SER A 115 5.70 -19.84 -3.36
N ASN A 116 6.59 -20.64 -2.79
CA ASN A 116 7.84 -21.00 -3.44
C ASN A 116 7.48 -21.67 -4.77
N TYR A 117 7.84 -21.05 -5.90
CA TYR A 117 8.53 -21.62 -7.07
C TYR A 117 8.53 -20.58 -8.19
#